data_AF-A0A9D7GIJ2-F1
#
_entry.id   AF-A0A9D7GIJ2-F1
#
_cell.length_a   1.000
_cell.length_b   1.000
_cell.length_c   1.000
_cell.angle_alpha   90.00
_cell.angle_beta   90.00
_cell.angle_gamma   90.00
#
_symmetry.space_group_name_H-M   'P 1'
#
loop_
_entity.id
_entity.type
_entity.pdbx_description
1 polymer ?
#
loop_
_entity_poly.entity_id
_entity_poly.type
_entity_poly.pdbx_seq_one_letter_code
_entity_poly.pdbx_strand_id
1 'polypeptide(L)'
;MTKRALAIAIAILSVSLAADAAPAGGDTAKNPIDDFFKAFNAQPDTFAEYRFLTSPAVQQDAQTRNMASQMLATHLSFLGRPMDARRAFPYRGKNAPESDLPLPSDWRAMPASAWIAAQADDYRVVMLNEAHHAPQTRVLTIALLQQLREKAYTHLAVEALLNDGTDPMPSGYPVRKTGIYTREPVFAELLREALRLGYRLVPYETPNNPGERQQDRESGQARAIAAVLAENPQWKVLVHAGYAHIGEAQQGLPGDARPMAMELAKLSRLQLLTIDQTSTRSYEAADIDTVGQRVAKQFAVNVPSVLVSREGGGAWSYRPGLYDVSVLLPAAPAGEAQRPDWLSLGGKRLAVAIDLTPCLVHLPCLAEARPAGEGDDAIPSDQFLMLAASEASTPLYLAPGKYRLRLVGADGGPLVERSLEVPSPSTTTSSARTP
;
A
#
# COMPACT_ATOMS: atom_id res chain seq x y z
N MET A 1 -0.69 22.86 -32.01
CA MET A 1 -0.55 21.55 -31.33
C MET A 1 0.56 21.64 -30.30
N THR A 2 0.24 22.15 -29.11
CA THR A 2 1.19 22.37 -28.02
C THR A 2 1.16 21.16 -27.09
N LYS A 3 2.19 20.32 -27.16
CA LYS A 3 2.46 19.28 -26.15
C LYS A 3 2.92 20.00 -24.88
N ARG A 4 2.01 20.21 -23.92
CA ARG A 4 2.39 20.51 -22.53
C ARG A 4 2.73 19.18 -21.86
N ALA A 5 4.01 18.96 -21.56
CA ALA A 5 4.44 17.88 -20.70
C ALA A 5 3.95 18.21 -19.28
N LEU A 6 2.97 17.43 -18.81
CA LEU A 6 2.46 17.51 -17.46
C LEU A 6 3.52 16.87 -16.53
N ALA A 7 4.29 17.70 -15.83
CA ALA A 7 5.18 17.23 -14.78
C ALA A 7 4.30 16.84 -13.57
N ILE A 8 4.13 15.54 -13.35
CA ILE A 8 3.43 15.00 -12.17
C ILE A 8 4.37 15.23 -10.98
N ALA A 9 4.10 16.26 -10.18
CA ALA A 9 4.73 16.44 -8.88
C ALA A 9 4.11 15.43 -7.91
N ILE A 10 4.85 14.36 -7.62
CA ILE A 10 4.46 13.33 -6.66
C ILE A 10 4.52 13.93 -5.26
N ALA A 11 3.36 14.29 -4.70
CA ALA A 11 3.23 14.62 -3.29
C ALA A 11 3.23 13.30 -2.49
N ILE A 12 4.43 12.76 -2.22
CA ILE A 12 4.59 11.88 -1.06
C ILE A 12 4.35 12.79 0.14
N LEU A 13 3.36 12.44 0.96
CA LEU A 13 2.93 13.15 2.18
C LEU A 13 4.10 13.88 2.83
N SER A 14 4.30 15.15 2.47
CA SER A 14 5.32 15.97 3.09
C SER A 14 4.85 16.19 4.52
N VAL A 15 5.43 15.45 5.46
CA VAL A 15 5.42 15.87 6.86
C VAL A 15 5.98 17.29 6.83
N SER A 16 5.12 18.25 7.14
CA SER A 16 5.47 19.66 7.18
C SER A 16 6.56 19.84 8.24
N LEU A 17 7.82 19.86 7.83
CA LEU A 17 8.85 20.52 8.61
C LEU A 17 8.56 22.01 8.47
N ALA A 18 7.90 22.57 9.48
CA ALA A 18 7.81 24.00 9.65
C ALA A 18 9.24 24.55 9.70
N ALA A 19 9.66 25.19 8.62
CA ALA A 19 10.79 26.10 8.61
C ALA A 19 10.20 27.49 8.43
N ASP A 20 10.00 28.18 9.55
CA ASP A 20 9.89 29.64 9.55
C ASP A 20 11.20 30.20 9.00
N ALA A 21 11.22 30.56 7.73
CA ALA A 21 12.22 31.43 7.15
C ALA A 21 11.49 32.55 6.41
N ALA A 22 11.47 33.74 7.03
CA ALA A 22 10.98 34.97 6.43
C ALA A 22 11.68 35.24 5.08
N PRO A 23 11.01 35.89 4.11
CA PRO A 23 11.59 36.13 2.80
C PRO A 23 12.60 37.27 2.90
N ALA A 24 13.89 36.94 2.87
CA ALA A 24 14.93 37.88 2.46
C ALA A 24 14.98 37.85 0.93
N GLY A 25 14.40 38.88 0.31
CA GLY A 25 14.36 39.01 -1.15
C GLY A 25 15.75 39.24 -1.75
N GLY A 26 16.02 38.50 -2.83
CA GLY A 26 17.04 38.83 -3.82
C GLY A 26 18.12 37.77 -4.03
N ASP A 27 17.82 36.72 -4.80
CA ASP A 27 18.58 36.30 -5.99
C ASP A 27 17.89 35.07 -6.63
N THR A 28 18.18 34.79 -7.90
CA THR A 28 17.78 33.58 -8.67
C THR A 28 18.43 32.29 -8.15
N ALA A 29 18.43 32.08 -6.84
CA ALA A 29 19.00 30.91 -6.20
C ALA A 29 18.16 29.67 -6.54
N LYS A 30 18.79 28.71 -7.22
CA LYS A 30 18.26 27.36 -7.46
C LYS A 30 17.69 26.79 -6.18
N ASN A 31 16.40 26.44 -6.18
CA ASN A 31 15.77 25.77 -5.05
C ASN A 31 16.26 24.32 -4.99
N PRO A 32 17.06 23.91 -3.98
CA PRO A 32 17.62 22.56 -3.91
C PRO A 32 16.55 21.46 -3.87
N ILE A 33 15.35 21.78 -3.39
CA ILE A 33 14.19 20.88 -3.35
C ILE A 33 13.67 20.61 -4.77
N ASP A 34 13.52 21.66 -5.58
CA ASP A 34 13.03 21.52 -6.96
C ASP A 34 14.03 20.77 -7.82
N ASP A 35 15.32 21.04 -7.66
CA ASP A 35 16.40 20.33 -8.35
C ASP A 35 16.43 18.84 -7.96
N PHE A 36 16.23 18.53 -6.67
CA PHE A 36 16.10 17.15 -6.18
C PHE A 36 14.93 16.43 -6.87
N PHE A 37 13.72 17.00 -6.84
CA PHE A 37 12.55 16.36 -7.44
C PHE A 37 12.67 16.24 -8.95
N LYS A 38 13.28 17.22 -9.63
CA LYS A 38 13.56 17.14 -11.05
C LYS A 38 14.51 15.99 -11.39
N ALA A 39 15.59 15.83 -10.62
CA ALA A 39 16.56 14.76 -10.81
C ALA A 39 15.97 13.37 -10.46
N PHE A 40 15.18 13.30 -9.40
CA PHE A 40 14.47 12.10 -8.99
C PHE A 40 13.42 11.66 -10.05
N ASN A 41 12.59 12.59 -10.52
CA ASN A 41 11.56 12.29 -11.53
C ASN A 41 12.15 11.96 -12.92
N ALA A 42 13.41 12.33 -13.17
CA ALA A 42 14.13 11.97 -14.39
C ALA A 42 14.65 10.52 -14.38
N GLN A 43 14.57 9.80 -13.26
CA GLN A 43 15.01 8.42 -13.21
C GLN A 43 14.11 7.50 -14.06
N PRO A 44 14.70 6.58 -14.84
CA PRO A 44 13.95 5.79 -15.83
C PRO A 44 12.99 4.77 -15.21
N ASP A 45 13.31 4.27 -14.02
CA ASP A 45 12.59 3.19 -13.35
C ASP A 45 12.77 3.26 -11.83
N THR A 46 12.06 2.40 -11.11
CA THR A 46 12.06 2.37 -9.64
C THR A 46 13.37 1.88 -9.03
N PHE A 47 14.17 1.09 -9.76
CA PHE A 47 15.48 0.69 -9.28
C PHE A 47 16.49 1.84 -9.41
N ALA A 48 16.42 2.63 -10.48
CA ALA A 48 17.19 3.87 -10.64
C ALA A 48 16.75 4.94 -9.62
N GLU A 49 15.45 5.07 -9.32
CA GLU A 49 14.93 5.92 -8.24
C GLU A 49 15.55 5.54 -6.89
N TYR A 50 15.61 4.24 -6.56
CA TYR A 50 16.28 3.75 -5.35
C TYR A 50 17.76 4.09 -5.33
N ARG A 51 18.50 3.80 -6.42
CA ARG A 51 19.94 4.10 -6.52
C ARG A 51 20.22 5.60 -6.35
N PHE A 52 19.36 6.45 -6.91
CA PHE A 52 19.43 7.91 -6.72
C PHE A 52 19.23 8.28 -5.25
N LEU A 53 18.16 7.78 -4.61
CA LEU A 53 17.84 8.04 -3.21
C LEU A 53 18.96 7.58 -2.27
N THR A 54 19.65 6.48 -2.57
CA THR A 54 20.77 5.96 -1.74
C THR A 54 22.14 6.50 -2.15
N SER A 55 22.22 7.39 -3.13
CA SER A 55 23.50 7.94 -3.58
C SER A 55 24.17 8.79 -2.50
N PRO A 56 25.52 8.86 -2.44
CA PRO A 56 26.22 9.73 -1.50
C PRO A 56 25.79 11.20 -1.57
N ALA A 57 25.45 11.69 -2.77
CA ALA A 57 24.98 13.06 -2.97
C ALA A 57 23.68 13.35 -2.21
N VAL A 58 22.73 12.40 -2.19
CA VAL A 58 21.49 12.51 -1.43
C VAL A 58 21.71 12.18 0.05
N GLN A 59 22.54 11.19 0.36
CA GLN A 59 22.72 10.67 1.73
C GLN A 59 23.74 11.44 2.58
N GLN A 60 24.42 12.46 2.04
CA GLN A 60 25.32 13.31 2.82
C GLN A 60 24.71 14.68 3.18
N ASP A 61 23.71 15.14 2.42
CA ASP A 61 23.03 16.40 2.68
C ASP A 61 21.84 16.24 3.64
N ALA A 62 21.83 16.98 4.75
CA ALA A 62 20.83 16.82 5.81
C ALA A 62 19.40 17.14 5.35
N GLN A 63 19.24 18.12 4.47
CA GLN A 63 17.94 18.57 3.98
C GLN A 63 17.31 17.51 3.07
N THR A 64 18.05 17.04 2.07
CA THR A 64 17.60 15.98 1.15
C THR A 64 17.45 14.63 1.84
N ARG A 65 18.28 14.28 2.84
CA ARG A 65 18.12 13.04 3.62
C ARG A 65 16.77 12.90 4.28
N ASN A 66 16.31 13.95 4.96
CA ASN A 66 15.03 13.91 5.66
C ASN A 66 13.88 13.69 4.68
N MET A 67 13.90 14.41 3.55
CA MET A 67 12.92 14.23 2.47
C MET A 67 12.99 12.83 1.84
N ALA A 68 14.21 12.34 1.58
CA ALA A 68 14.46 11.05 0.95
C ALA A 68 14.06 9.87 1.83
N SER A 69 13.98 10.00 3.15
CA SER A 69 13.70 8.87 4.06
C SER A 69 12.35 8.18 3.79
N GLN A 70 11.27 8.96 3.68
CA GLN A 70 9.93 8.44 3.39
C GLN A 70 9.81 7.93 1.94
N MET A 71 10.49 8.62 1.01
CA MET A 71 10.58 8.17 -0.38
C MET A 71 11.30 6.83 -0.45
N LEU A 72 12.43 6.69 0.23
CA LEU A 72 13.25 5.48 0.30
C LEU A 72 12.46 4.32 0.91
N ALA A 73 11.73 4.55 2.01
CA ALA A 73 10.85 3.55 2.58
C ALA A 73 9.80 3.06 1.56
N THR A 74 9.19 3.99 0.82
CA THR A 74 8.23 3.65 -0.22
C THR A 74 8.88 2.85 -1.35
N HIS A 75 10.07 3.22 -1.82
CA HIS A 75 10.78 2.52 -2.90
C HIS A 75 11.31 1.15 -2.49
N LEU A 76 11.76 0.99 -1.23
CA LEU A 76 12.10 -0.31 -0.66
C LEU A 76 10.88 -1.24 -0.68
N SER A 77 9.68 -0.71 -0.39
CA SER A 77 8.46 -1.51 -0.49
C SER A 77 8.17 -1.94 -1.93
N PHE A 78 8.42 -1.06 -2.91
CA PHE A 78 8.23 -1.38 -4.33
C PHE A 78 9.19 -2.50 -4.76
N LEU A 79 10.43 -2.46 -4.28
CA LEU A 79 11.51 -3.37 -4.66
C LEU A 79 11.53 -4.67 -3.83
N GLY A 80 10.40 -5.05 -3.22
CA GLY A 80 10.27 -6.33 -2.52
C GLY A 80 11.00 -6.42 -1.19
N ARG A 81 11.27 -5.27 -0.55
CA ARG A 81 11.93 -5.17 0.77
C ARG A 81 10.99 -4.55 1.81
N PRO A 82 9.82 -5.14 2.10
CA PRO A 82 8.82 -4.55 2.98
C PRO A 82 9.28 -4.38 4.43
N MET A 83 10.21 -5.23 4.90
CA MET A 83 10.77 -5.11 6.24
C MET A 83 11.74 -3.92 6.34
N ASP A 84 12.56 -3.68 5.33
CA ASP A 84 13.43 -2.51 5.29
C ASP A 84 12.65 -1.22 5.09
N ALA A 85 11.58 -1.26 4.30
CA ALA A 85 10.65 -0.14 4.15
C ALA A 85 10.10 0.31 5.52
N ARG A 86 9.67 -0.64 6.36
CA ARG A 86 9.16 -0.35 7.71
C ARG A 86 10.24 0.18 8.65
N ARG A 87 11.48 -0.31 8.53
CA ARG A 87 12.63 0.18 9.32
C ARG A 87 13.09 1.58 8.88
N ALA A 88 12.99 1.90 7.60
CA ALA A 88 13.39 3.19 7.04
C ALA A 88 12.43 4.33 7.41
N PHE A 89 11.17 4.03 7.73
CA PHE A 89 10.18 5.02 8.18
C PHE A 89 9.32 4.46 9.33
N PRO A 90 9.88 4.33 10.54
CA PRO A 90 9.14 3.81 11.69
C PRO A 90 8.13 4.84 12.19
N TYR A 91 6.89 4.44 12.42
CA TYR A 91 5.91 5.28 13.10
C TYR A 91 6.03 5.10 14.61
N ARG A 92 6.40 6.17 15.31
CA ARG A 92 6.48 6.22 16.77
C ARG A 92 5.29 7.01 17.31
N GLY A 93 4.16 6.32 17.52
CA GLY A 93 3.01 6.87 18.22
C GLY A 93 3.22 6.89 19.73
N LYS A 94 2.56 7.81 20.45
CA LYS A 94 2.42 7.69 21.91
C LYS A 94 1.53 6.48 22.20
N ASN A 95 2.02 5.58 23.05
CA ASN A 95 1.27 4.40 23.47
C ASN A 95 0.06 4.83 24.32
N ALA A 96 -1.10 4.21 24.07
CA ALA A 96 -2.19 4.23 25.04
C ALA A 96 -1.74 3.53 26.35
N PRO A 97 -2.25 3.96 27.52
CA PRO A 97 -2.08 3.22 28.77
C PRO A 97 -2.55 1.77 28.63
N GLU A 98 -1.91 0.84 29.33
CA GLU A 98 -2.29 -0.59 29.28
C GLU A 98 -3.73 -0.84 29.76
N SER A 99 -4.25 -0.02 30.68
CA SER A 99 -5.62 -0.09 31.18
C SER A 99 -6.69 0.10 30.10
N ASP A 100 -6.32 0.73 28.98
CA ASP A 100 -7.26 1.12 27.92
C ASP A 100 -7.25 0.11 26.76
N LEU A 101 -6.46 -0.96 26.87
CA LEU A 101 -6.33 -1.99 25.83
C LEU A 101 -7.36 -3.11 26.03
N PRO A 102 -7.90 -3.66 24.93
CA PRO A 102 -8.91 -4.72 25.00
C PRO A 102 -8.31 -6.01 25.56
N LEU A 103 -9.08 -6.70 26.41
CA LEU A 103 -8.68 -7.97 27.02
C LEU A 103 -9.44 -9.16 26.39
N PRO A 104 -8.82 -10.36 26.26
CA PRO A 104 -9.48 -11.57 25.76
C PRO A 104 -10.71 -12.03 26.56
N SER A 105 -10.83 -11.59 27.81
CA SER A 105 -12.02 -11.80 28.65
C SER A 105 -13.28 -11.14 28.07
N ASP A 106 -13.12 -9.96 27.47
CA ASP A 106 -14.22 -9.10 27.05
C ASP A 106 -14.35 -9.05 25.53
N TRP A 107 -13.28 -9.38 24.81
CA TRP A 107 -13.19 -9.32 23.36
C TRP A 107 -12.79 -10.67 22.76
N ARG A 108 -13.14 -10.88 21.49
CA ARG A 108 -12.65 -12.00 20.68
C ARG A 108 -12.12 -11.48 19.34
N ALA A 109 -11.01 -12.04 18.88
CA ALA A 109 -10.53 -11.80 17.53
C ALA A 109 -11.38 -12.56 16.51
N MET A 110 -11.62 -11.93 15.37
CA MET A 110 -12.31 -12.53 14.22
C MET A 110 -11.63 -12.03 12.93
N PRO A 111 -11.50 -12.87 11.89
CA PRO A 111 -10.97 -12.42 10.61
C PRO A 111 -11.69 -11.16 10.11
N ALA A 112 -10.92 -10.09 9.87
CA ALA A 112 -11.47 -8.79 9.51
C ALA A 112 -12.27 -8.87 8.22
N SER A 113 -11.80 -9.66 7.24
CA SER A 113 -12.50 -9.84 5.98
C SER A 113 -13.92 -10.40 6.16
N ALA A 114 -14.08 -11.41 7.01
CA ALA A 114 -15.37 -12.01 7.31
C ALA A 114 -16.29 -11.05 8.06
N TRP A 115 -15.77 -10.32 9.06
CA TRP A 115 -16.58 -9.35 9.80
C TRP A 115 -17.04 -8.19 8.92
N ILE A 116 -16.14 -7.61 8.11
CA ILE A 116 -16.47 -6.53 7.17
C ILE A 116 -17.49 -7.01 6.14
N ALA A 117 -17.32 -8.20 5.57
CA ALA A 117 -18.28 -8.77 4.63
C ALA A 117 -19.67 -8.98 5.27
N ALA A 118 -19.73 -9.30 6.55
CA ALA A 118 -20.99 -9.40 7.30
C ALA A 118 -21.66 -8.05 7.54
N GLN A 119 -20.90 -6.96 7.69
CA GLN A 119 -21.46 -5.59 7.79
C GLN A 119 -21.88 -5.04 6.42
N ALA A 120 -21.32 -5.60 5.34
CA ALA A 120 -21.29 -4.96 4.05
C ALA A 120 -22.69 -4.68 3.46
N ASP A 121 -23.73 -5.39 3.86
CA ASP A 121 -25.10 -5.16 3.38
C ASP A 121 -25.68 -3.82 3.87
N ASP A 122 -25.23 -3.33 5.02
CA ASP A 122 -25.71 -2.08 5.63
C ASP A 122 -25.00 -0.83 5.08
N TYR A 123 -23.90 -1.01 4.35
CA TYR A 123 -23.07 0.08 3.86
C TYR A 123 -22.95 0.07 2.34
N ARG A 124 -23.14 1.24 1.72
CA ARG A 124 -22.81 1.43 0.30
C ARG A 124 -21.35 1.80 0.07
N VAL A 125 -20.68 2.29 1.11
CA VAL A 125 -19.28 2.72 1.06
C VAL A 125 -18.54 2.07 2.22
N VAL A 126 -17.51 1.29 1.89
CA VAL A 126 -16.57 0.72 2.86
C VAL A 126 -15.21 1.30 2.54
N MET A 127 -14.55 1.88 3.54
CA MET A 127 -13.27 2.57 3.39
C MET A 127 -12.21 1.90 4.25
N LEU A 128 -11.11 1.48 3.63
CA LEU A 128 -9.94 0.95 4.32
C LEU A 128 -8.77 1.87 4.10
N ASN A 129 -8.08 2.23 5.18
CA ASN A 129 -6.84 2.97 5.03
C ASN A 129 -5.64 2.04 4.90
N GLU A 130 -4.56 2.60 4.36
CA GLU A 130 -3.31 1.93 4.09
C GLU A 130 -2.13 2.83 4.43
N ALA A 131 -0.97 2.22 4.62
CA ALA A 131 0.27 2.95 4.76
C ALA A 131 1.13 2.71 3.53
N HIS A 132 1.45 3.78 2.79
CA HIS A 132 2.09 3.68 1.48
C HIS A 132 3.40 2.87 1.42
N HIS A 133 4.16 2.84 2.53
CA HIS A 133 5.42 2.10 2.66
C HIS A 133 5.26 0.71 3.31
N ALA A 134 4.05 0.30 3.69
CA ALA A 134 3.78 -0.94 4.41
C ALA A 134 2.74 -1.80 3.66
N PRO A 135 3.14 -2.53 2.60
CA PRO A 135 2.23 -3.31 1.75
C PRO A 135 1.37 -4.35 2.48
N GLN A 136 1.74 -4.73 3.71
CA GLN A 136 0.92 -5.58 4.57
C GLN A 136 -0.51 -5.03 4.75
N THR A 137 -0.71 -3.71 4.75
CA THR A 137 -2.06 -3.09 4.84
C THR A 137 -2.92 -3.29 3.58
N ARG A 138 -2.34 -3.81 2.48
CA ARG A 138 -3.06 -4.09 1.22
C ARG A 138 -3.63 -5.50 1.20
N VAL A 139 -3.09 -6.41 2.02
CA VAL A 139 -3.49 -7.82 2.10
C VAL A 139 -4.97 -7.96 2.46
N LEU A 140 -5.46 -7.16 3.41
CA LEU A 140 -6.88 -7.18 3.78
C LEU A 140 -7.77 -6.71 2.62
N THR A 141 -7.40 -5.62 1.94
CA THR A 141 -8.16 -5.13 0.76
C THR A 141 -8.28 -6.21 -0.31
N ILE A 142 -7.18 -6.93 -0.60
CA ILE A 142 -7.18 -8.05 -1.57
C ILE A 142 -8.10 -9.18 -1.09
N ALA A 143 -8.04 -9.54 0.19
CA ALA A 143 -8.86 -10.60 0.77
C ALA A 143 -10.36 -10.25 0.79
N LEU A 144 -10.70 -8.96 0.77
CA LEU A 144 -12.08 -8.47 0.74
C LEU A 144 -12.70 -8.49 -0.66
N LEU A 145 -11.93 -8.39 -1.74
CA LEU A 145 -12.49 -8.19 -3.08
C LEU A 145 -13.52 -9.26 -3.46
N GLN A 146 -13.23 -10.55 -3.26
CA GLN A 146 -14.20 -11.61 -3.60
C GLN A 146 -15.46 -11.52 -2.73
N GLN A 147 -15.30 -11.39 -1.41
CA GLN A 147 -16.41 -11.36 -0.47
C GLN A 147 -17.31 -10.13 -0.69
N LEU A 148 -16.72 -8.96 -0.94
CA LEU A 148 -17.48 -7.75 -1.25
C LEU A 148 -18.11 -7.80 -2.64
N ARG A 149 -17.49 -8.48 -3.61
CA ARG A 149 -18.11 -8.70 -4.93
C ARG A 149 -19.40 -9.50 -4.81
N GLU A 150 -19.42 -10.51 -3.95
CA GLU A 150 -20.62 -11.30 -3.60
C GLU A 150 -21.68 -10.44 -2.88
N LYS A 151 -21.25 -9.40 -2.17
CA LYS A 151 -22.11 -8.38 -1.54
C LYS A 151 -22.44 -7.19 -2.46
N ALA A 152 -22.38 -7.40 -3.77
CA ALA A 152 -22.71 -6.43 -4.82
C ALA A 152 -21.83 -5.15 -4.86
N TYR A 153 -20.63 -5.17 -4.27
CA TYR A 153 -19.63 -4.14 -4.53
C TYR A 153 -19.14 -4.28 -5.96
N THR A 154 -19.26 -3.20 -6.72
CA THR A 154 -18.93 -3.18 -8.15
C THR A 154 -17.78 -2.25 -8.47
N HIS A 155 -17.40 -1.37 -7.54
CA HIS A 155 -16.29 -0.43 -7.73
C HIS A 155 -15.21 -0.57 -6.69
N LEU A 156 -13.98 -0.34 -7.15
CA LEU A 156 -12.82 -0.15 -6.31
C LEU A 156 -12.24 1.24 -6.60
N ALA A 157 -12.32 2.13 -5.62
CA ALA A 157 -11.71 3.45 -5.65
C ALA A 157 -10.36 3.39 -4.92
N VAL A 158 -9.27 3.79 -5.57
CA VAL A 158 -7.93 3.78 -4.92
C VAL A 158 -7.17 5.09 -5.14
N GLU A 159 -6.44 5.54 -4.11
CA GLU A 159 -5.70 6.82 -4.11
C GLU A 159 -4.60 6.92 -5.17
N ALA A 160 -4.19 5.79 -5.72
CA ALA A 160 -3.09 5.77 -6.68
C ALA A 160 -3.51 6.22 -8.09
N LEU A 161 -4.80 6.25 -8.40
CA LEU A 161 -5.30 6.46 -9.75
C LEU A 161 -5.77 7.91 -9.95
N LEU A 162 -5.07 8.60 -10.86
CA LEU A 162 -5.33 9.98 -11.22
C LEU A 162 -6.68 10.12 -11.95
N ASN A 163 -7.51 11.06 -11.50
CA ASN A 163 -8.78 11.38 -12.14
C ASN A 163 -8.60 12.50 -13.18
N ASP A 164 -8.10 12.14 -14.36
CA ASP A 164 -7.91 13.04 -15.50
C ASP A 164 -8.90 12.79 -16.65
N GLY A 165 -9.93 11.96 -16.41
CA GLY A 165 -10.94 11.57 -17.39
C GLY A 165 -10.52 10.46 -18.35
N THR A 166 -9.36 9.86 -18.16
CA THR A 166 -8.90 8.71 -18.94
C THR A 166 -9.14 7.38 -18.20
N ASP A 167 -9.14 6.27 -18.95
CA ASP A 167 -9.07 4.95 -18.33
C ASP A 167 -7.75 4.82 -17.56
N PRO A 168 -7.77 4.58 -16.24
CA PRO A 168 -6.55 4.48 -15.43
C PRO A 168 -5.70 3.26 -15.77
N MET A 169 -6.24 2.25 -16.46
CA MET A 169 -5.54 1.00 -16.75
C MET A 169 -5.82 0.46 -18.16
N PRO A 170 -5.48 1.22 -19.23
CA PRO A 170 -5.86 0.90 -20.60
C PRO A 170 -5.18 -0.35 -21.17
N SER A 171 -4.05 -0.77 -20.58
CA SER A 171 -3.36 -2.00 -20.96
C SER A 171 -4.02 -3.26 -20.37
N GLY A 172 -5.01 -3.11 -19.47
CA GLY A 172 -5.60 -4.21 -18.70
C GLY A 172 -4.73 -4.71 -17.54
N TYR A 173 -3.55 -4.13 -17.33
CA TYR A 173 -2.64 -4.44 -16.24
C TYR A 173 -1.90 -3.17 -15.77
N PRO A 174 -1.41 -3.14 -14.50
CA PRO A 174 -0.67 -2.01 -13.98
C PRO A 174 0.67 -1.81 -14.69
N VAL A 175 0.97 -0.56 -15.00
CA VAL A 175 2.26 -0.10 -15.55
C VAL A 175 2.79 1.04 -14.68
N ARG A 176 4.04 1.48 -14.88
CA ARG A 176 4.66 2.54 -14.06
C ARG A 176 3.83 3.85 -14.01
N LYS A 177 3.12 4.17 -15.10
CA LYS A 177 2.27 5.38 -15.21
C LYS A 177 0.87 5.23 -14.61
N THR A 178 0.45 4.02 -14.21
CA THR A 178 -0.87 3.78 -13.61
C THR A 178 -1.04 4.55 -12.30
N GLY A 179 0.02 4.63 -11.50
CA GLY A 179 0.03 5.39 -10.25
C GLY A 179 1.34 5.18 -9.50
N ILE A 180 1.70 6.09 -8.59
CA ILE A 180 2.96 5.96 -7.83
C ILE A 180 2.92 4.72 -6.93
N TYR A 181 1.83 4.50 -6.18
CA TYR A 181 1.71 3.36 -5.26
C TYR A 181 1.45 2.03 -5.98
N THR A 182 0.96 2.06 -7.23
CA THR A 182 0.73 0.84 -8.03
C THR A 182 2.01 0.22 -8.55
N ARG A 183 3.16 0.89 -8.41
CA ARG A 183 4.49 0.34 -8.74
C ARG A 183 4.92 -0.76 -7.75
N GLU A 184 4.24 -0.84 -6.62
CA GLU A 184 4.44 -1.91 -5.65
C GLU A 184 3.72 -3.20 -6.09
N PRO A 185 4.38 -4.37 -6.09
CA PRO A 185 3.80 -5.62 -6.60
C PRO A 185 2.48 -6.07 -5.94
N VAL A 186 2.30 -5.88 -4.63
CA VAL A 186 1.05 -6.26 -3.95
C VAL A 186 -0.08 -5.29 -4.28
N PHE A 187 0.18 -3.99 -4.43
CA PHE A 187 -0.82 -3.03 -4.95
C PHE A 187 -1.17 -3.37 -6.41
N ALA A 188 -0.19 -3.68 -7.24
CA ALA A 188 -0.45 -4.09 -8.61
C ALA A 188 -1.34 -5.35 -8.66
N GLU A 189 -1.12 -6.30 -7.76
CA GLU A 189 -1.99 -7.48 -7.60
C GLU A 189 -3.41 -7.11 -7.16
N LEU A 190 -3.57 -6.15 -6.25
CA LEU A 190 -4.88 -5.63 -5.86
C LEU A 190 -5.68 -5.17 -7.07
N LEU A 191 -5.06 -4.44 -8.01
CA LEU A 191 -5.71 -3.97 -9.22
C LEU A 191 -6.01 -5.09 -10.22
N ARG A 192 -5.07 -6.04 -10.41
CA ARG A 192 -5.29 -7.21 -11.26
C ARG A 192 -6.44 -8.07 -10.76
N GLU A 193 -6.47 -8.35 -9.46
CA GLU A 193 -7.53 -9.13 -8.82
C GLU A 193 -8.88 -8.41 -8.92
N ALA A 194 -8.91 -7.08 -8.72
CA ALA A 194 -10.12 -6.29 -8.90
C ALA A 194 -10.69 -6.43 -10.32
N LEU A 195 -9.85 -6.27 -11.35
CA LEU A 195 -10.29 -6.46 -12.74
C LEU A 195 -10.75 -7.90 -13.01
N ARG A 196 -10.01 -8.91 -12.52
CA ARG A 196 -10.38 -10.33 -12.69
C ARG A 196 -11.77 -10.62 -12.12
N LEU A 197 -12.13 -9.96 -11.02
CA LEU A 197 -13.43 -10.07 -10.35
C LEU A 197 -14.51 -9.14 -10.95
N GLY A 198 -14.17 -8.36 -11.98
CA GLY A 198 -15.09 -7.47 -12.67
C GLY A 198 -15.43 -6.20 -11.88
N TYR A 199 -14.52 -5.74 -11.02
CA TYR A 199 -14.60 -4.39 -10.47
C TYR A 199 -14.26 -3.37 -11.54
N ARG A 200 -14.98 -2.24 -11.52
CA ARG A 200 -14.59 -1.01 -12.22
C ARG A 200 -13.74 -0.16 -11.28
N LEU A 201 -12.59 0.27 -11.80
CA LEU A 201 -11.68 1.13 -11.07
C LEU A 201 -12.20 2.57 -11.08
N VAL A 202 -12.20 3.21 -9.93
CA VAL A 202 -12.61 4.61 -9.76
C VAL A 202 -11.35 5.44 -9.45
N PRO A 203 -10.81 6.18 -10.44
CA PRO A 203 -9.80 7.16 -10.16
C PRO A 203 -10.41 8.31 -9.36
N TYR A 204 -9.83 8.62 -8.21
CA TYR A 204 -10.31 9.72 -7.37
C TYR A 204 -9.22 10.71 -6.98
N GLU A 205 -7.95 10.38 -7.23
CA GLU A 205 -6.85 11.29 -6.93
C GLU A 205 -6.93 12.52 -7.84
N THR A 206 -6.76 13.71 -7.24
CA THR A 206 -6.88 14.95 -8.01
C THR A 206 -5.56 15.31 -8.68
N PRO A 207 -5.59 15.94 -9.87
CA PRO A 207 -4.40 16.55 -10.42
C PRO A 207 -3.85 17.60 -9.45
N ASN A 208 -2.65 17.34 -8.92
CA ASN A 208 -1.96 18.24 -8.01
C ASN A 208 -1.64 19.55 -8.72
N ASN A 209 -2.12 20.67 -8.19
CA ASN A 209 -1.83 22.00 -8.70
C ASN A 209 -0.87 22.73 -7.75
N PRO A 210 0.11 23.50 -8.26
CA PRO A 210 0.97 24.32 -7.39
C PRO A 210 0.14 25.22 -6.46
N GLY A 211 0.38 25.09 -5.15
CA GLY A 211 -0.34 25.85 -4.11
C GLY A 211 -1.68 25.26 -3.69
N GLU A 212 -2.06 24.06 -4.16
CA GLU A 212 -3.24 23.35 -3.68
C GLU A 212 -3.15 23.10 -2.16
N ARG A 213 -4.22 23.44 -1.44
CA ARG A 213 -4.29 23.15 0.00
C ARG A 213 -4.76 21.73 0.20
N GLN A 214 -4.39 21.12 1.33
CA GLN A 214 -4.86 19.77 1.68
C GLN A 214 -6.39 19.64 1.58
N GLN A 215 -7.15 20.63 2.07
CA GLN A 215 -8.61 20.61 2.01
C GLN A 215 -9.16 20.56 0.57
N ASP A 216 -8.49 21.18 -0.40
CA ASP A 216 -8.93 21.19 -1.79
C ASP A 216 -8.82 19.77 -2.38
N ARG A 217 -7.73 19.07 -2.06
CA ARG A 217 -7.53 17.65 -2.37
C ARG A 217 -8.57 16.75 -1.71
N GLU A 218 -8.78 16.82 -0.39
CA GLU A 218 -9.79 16.01 0.32
C GLU A 218 -11.19 16.18 -0.29
N SER A 219 -11.56 17.43 -0.58
CA SER A 219 -12.86 17.75 -1.15
C SER A 219 -13.00 17.26 -2.59
N GLY A 220 -11.92 17.31 -3.37
CA GLY A 220 -11.89 16.84 -4.75
C GLY A 220 -12.00 15.32 -4.85
N GLN A 221 -11.25 14.60 -4.02
CA GLN A 221 -11.33 13.15 -3.91
C GLN A 221 -12.75 12.69 -3.50
N ALA A 222 -13.34 13.36 -2.51
CA ALA A 222 -14.71 13.08 -2.07
C ALA A 222 -15.75 13.34 -3.18
N ARG A 223 -15.61 14.44 -3.94
CA ARG A 223 -16.50 14.74 -5.08
C ARG A 223 -16.42 13.66 -6.17
N ALA A 224 -15.23 13.15 -6.48
CA ALA A 224 -15.05 12.11 -7.48
C ALA A 224 -15.81 10.82 -7.09
N ILE A 225 -15.68 10.39 -5.83
CA ILE A 225 -16.38 9.20 -5.33
C ILE A 225 -17.90 9.44 -5.24
N ALA A 226 -18.31 10.63 -4.78
CA ALA A 226 -19.73 10.99 -4.68
C ALA A 226 -20.42 11.03 -6.06
N ALA A 227 -19.73 11.49 -7.10
CA ALA A 227 -20.25 11.50 -8.47
C ALA A 227 -20.58 10.07 -8.95
N VAL A 228 -19.66 9.13 -8.72
CA VAL A 228 -19.89 7.71 -9.03
C VAL A 228 -21.11 7.16 -8.28
N LEU A 229 -21.25 7.45 -6.98
CA LEU A 229 -22.39 6.99 -6.18
C LEU A 229 -23.73 7.58 -6.62
N ALA A 230 -23.72 8.76 -7.24
CA ALA A 230 -24.92 9.46 -7.71
C ALA A 230 -25.44 8.91 -9.05
N GLU A 231 -24.58 8.32 -9.87
CA GLU A 231 -24.97 7.71 -11.15
C GLU A 231 -25.93 6.53 -10.97
N ASN A 232 -25.83 5.79 -9.87
CA ASN A 232 -26.77 4.72 -9.55
C ASN A 232 -26.88 4.44 -8.04
N PRO A 233 -28.09 4.48 -7.47
CA PRO A 233 -28.31 4.29 -6.04
C PRO A 233 -28.01 2.86 -5.53
N GLN A 234 -27.89 1.87 -6.42
CA GLN A 234 -27.53 0.48 -6.07
C GLN A 234 -26.03 0.24 -6.06
N TRP A 235 -25.22 1.19 -6.56
CA TRP A 235 -23.78 0.99 -6.60
C TRP A 235 -23.18 1.08 -5.20
N LYS A 236 -22.32 0.11 -4.92
CA LYS A 236 -21.49 0.01 -3.71
C LYS A 236 -20.02 0.10 -4.09
N VAL A 237 -19.26 0.83 -3.30
CA VAL A 237 -17.87 1.23 -3.56
C VAL A 237 -16.98 0.80 -2.41
N LEU A 238 -15.91 0.07 -2.72
CA LEU A 238 -14.79 -0.15 -1.81
C LEU A 238 -13.78 0.96 -2.04
N VAL A 239 -13.41 1.70 -1.00
CA VAL A 239 -12.42 2.78 -1.07
C VAL A 239 -11.15 2.35 -0.35
N HIS A 240 -10.01 2.49 -1.01
CA HIS A 240 -8.68 2.21 -0.47
C HIS A 240 -7.84 3.49 -0.49
N ALA A 241 -7.58 4.04 0.69
CA ALA A 241 -6.95 5.35 0.84
C ALA A 241 -5.74 5.31 1.79
N GLY A 242 -4.87 6.31 1.72
CA GLY A 242 -3.77 6.52 2.64
C GLY A 242 -4.25 7.05 3.99
N TYR A 243 -3.74 6.47 5.08
CA TYR A 243 -3.78 7.05 6.42
C TYR A 243 -5.12 7.71 6.83
N ALA A 244 -5.11 9.03 7.01
CA ALA A 244 -6.17 9.79 7.65
C ALA A 244 -7.31 10.19 6.69
N HIS A 245 -7.21 9.91 5.39
CA HIS A 245 -8.25 10.27 4.42
C HIS A 245 -9.62 9.68 4.76
N ILE A 246 -9.65 8.54 5.44
CA ILE A 246 -10.91 7.88 5.83
C ILE A 246 -11.46 8.35 7.19
N GLY A 247 -10.82 9.32 7.85
CA GLY A 247 -11.20 9.72 9.21
C GLY A 247 -12.54 10.44 9.29
N GLU A 248 -13.28 10.23 10.37
CA GLU A 248 -14.60 10.82 10.61
C GLU A 248 -14.57 12.10 11.45
N ALA A 249 -13.38 12.48 11.91
CA ALA A 249 -13.12 13.71 12.65
C ALA A 249 -11.94 14.46 12.03
N GLN A 250 -11.87 15.77 12.29
CA GLN A 250 -10.84 16.67 11.78
C GLN A 250 -9.51 16.47 12.54
N GLN A 251 -8.90 15.31 12.31
CA GLN A 251 -7.67 14.86 12.94
C GLN A 251 -6.81 14.07 11.95
N GLY A 252 -5.48 14.19 12.07
CA GLY A 252 -4.53 13.36 11.32
C GLY A 252 -4.11 13.92 9.95
N LEU A 253 -4.72 15.03 9.50
CA LEU A 253 -4.30 15.79 8.33
C LEU A 253 -3.63 17.12 8.72
N PRO A 254 -2.77 17.69 7.85
CA PRO A 254 -2.17 19.00 8.08
C PRO A 254 -3.19 20.14 8.19
N GLY A 255 -2.87 21.12 9.03
CA GLY A 255 -3.70 22.30 9.24
C GLY A 255 -5.06 21.95 9.84
N ASP A 256 -6.10 22.57 9.31
CA ASP A 256 -7.50 22.37 9.68
C ASP A 256 -8.26 21.56 8.61
N ALA A 257 -7.57 20.78 7.78
CA ALA A 257 -8.23 20.00 6.73
C ALA A 257 -9.14 18.91 7.31
N ARG A 258 -10.36 18.83 6.77
CA ARG A 258 -11.34 17.79 7.06
C ARG A 258 -11.10 16.60 6.12
N PRO A 259 -10.93 15.37 6.64
CA PRO A 259 -10.71 14.20 5.80
C PRO A 259 -11.75 13.96 4.71
N MET A 260 -11.32 13.31 3.64
CA MET A 260 -12.13 12.90 2.50
C MET A 260 -13.41 12.16 2.94
N ALA A 261 -13.36 11.28 3.95
CA ALA A 261 -14.56 10.60 4.45
C ALA A 261 -15.62 11.57 5.01
N MET A 262 -15.21 12.61 5.75
CA MET A 262 -16.15 13.63 6.24
C MET A 262 -16.83 14.36 5.09
N GLU A 263 -16.06 14.74 4.06
CA GLU A 263 -16.62 15.40 2.87
C GLU A 263 -17.53 14.46 2.08
N LEU A 264 -17.14 13.19 1.94
CA LEU A 264 -17.91 12.18 1.21
C LEU A 264 -19.24 11.89 1.92
N ALA A 265 -19.24 11.75 3.25
CA ALA A 265 -20.47 11.57 4.03
C ALA A 265 -21.42 12.75 3.84
N LYS A 266 -20.89 13.98 3.88
CA LYS A 266 -21.67 15.20 3.65
C LYS A 266 -22.28 15.26 2.25
N LEU A 267 -21.49 14.95 1.22
CA LEU A 267 -21.92 15.02 -0.19
C LEU A 267 -22.90 13.92 -0.56
N SER A 268 -22.63 12.68 -0.13
CA SER A 268 -23.44 11.51 -0.47
C SER A 268 -24.65 11.31 0.44
N ARG A 269 -24.61 11.86 1.66
CA ARG A 269 -25.58 11.60 2.75
C ARG A 269 -25.69 10.12 3.11
N LEU A 270 -24.63 9.35 2.87
CA LEU A 270 -24.54 7.94 3.20
C LEU A 270 -23.78 7.74 4.51
N GLN A 271 -24.14 6.69 5.23
CA GLN A 271 -23.27 6.13 6.25
C GLN A 271 -22.08 5.45 5.57
N LEU A 272 -20.89 5.66 6.12
CA LEU A 272 -19.64 5.06 5.66
C LEU A 272 -19.19 4.07 6.73
N LEU A 273 -18.57 2.96 6.32
CA LEU A 273 -17.85 2.10 7.25
C LEU A 273 -16.35 2.39 7.13
N THR A 274 -15.73 2.93 8.17
CA THR A 274 -14.32 3.34 8.17
C THR A 274 -13.44 2.39 8.98
N ILE A 275 -12.48 1.75 8.30
CA ILE A 275 -11.66 0.66 8.83
C ILE A 275 -10.20 1.07 8.88
N ASP A 276 -9.68 1.24 10.09
CA ASP A 276 -8.30 1.64 10.33
C ASP A 276 -7.36 0.45 10.48
N GLN A 277 -6.38 0.38 9.58
CA GLN A 277 -5.25 -0.54 9.63
C GLN A 277 -3.95 0.19 10.00
N THR A 278 -3.97 1.52 10.12
CA THR A 278 -2.76 2.35 10.20
C THR A 278 -2.39 2.79 11.62
N SER A 279 -3.36 3.03 12.52
CA SER A 279 -3.04 3.46 13.89
C SER A 279 -2.54 2.32 14.77
N THR A 280 -2.89 1.08 14.43
CA THR A 280 -2.50 -0.17 15.10
C THR A 280 -1.40 -0.91 14.35
N ARG A 281 -0.65 -0.25 13.47
CA ARG A 281 0.48 -0.90 12.78
C ARG A 281 1.53 -1.31 13.79
N SER A 282 1.91 -2.58 13.73
CA SER A 282 3.11 -3.07 14.39
C SER A 282 4.35 -2.49 13.70
N TYR A 283 5.48 -2.40 14.40
CA TYR A 283 6.81 -2.24 13.82
C TYR A 283 7.72 -3.31 14.37
N GLU A 284 8.52 -3.92 13.50
CA GLU A 284 9.52 -4.90 13.91
C GLU A 284 10.86 -4.22 14.07
N ALA A 285 10.97 -3.47 15.15
CA ALA A 285 12.24 -3.08 15.71
C ALA A 285 12.23 -3.54 17.16
N ALA A 286 13.30 -4.20 17.62
CA ALA A 286 13.37 -4.82 18.94
C ALA A 286 13.12 -3.81 20.09
N ASP A 287 13.25 -2.51 19.80
CA ASP A 287 13.05 -1.38 20.70
C ASP A 287 11.65 -0.72 20.59
N ILE A 288 10.79 -1.13 19.64
CA ILE A 288 9.49 -0.48 19.41
C ILE A 288 8.35 -1.45 19.71
N ASP A 289 7.85 -1.41 20.95
CA ASP A 289 6.64 -2.12 21.34
C ASP A 289 5.39 -1.25 21.09
N THR A 290 4.74 -1.50 19.95
CA THR A 290 3.51 -0.80 19.57
C THR A 290 2.28 -1.42 20.23
N VAL A 291 1.26 -0.61 20.49
CA VAL A 291 -0.07 -1.11 20.92
C VAL A 291 -0.58 -2.21 20.00
N GLY A 292 -0.52 -2.01 18.68
CA GLY A 292 -0.98 -2.98 17.71
C GLY A 292 -0.29 -4.34 17.82
N GLN A 293 1.03 -4.35 18.03
CA GLN A 293 1.79 -5.59 18.21
C GLN A 293 1.45 -6.29 19.54
N ARG A 294 1.33 -5.55 20.65
CA ARG A 294 0.91 -6.10 21.94
C ARG A 294 -0.45 -6.78 21.84
N VAL A 295 -1.43 -6.06 21.31
CA VAL A 295 -2.81 -6.56 21.18
C VAL A 295 -2.84 -7.73 20.18
N ALA A 296 -2.17 -7.65 19.03
CA ALA A 296 -2.11 -8.77 18.09
C ALA A 296 -1.51 -10.05 18.71
N LYS A 297 -0.45 -9.93 19.52
CA LYS A 297 0.14 -11.06 20.26
C LYS A 297 -0.82 -11.61 21.32
N GLN A 298 -1.44 -10.74 22.11
CA GLN A 298 -2.37 -11.12 23.18
C GLN A 298 -3.58 -11.92 22.67
N PHE A 299 -4.05 -11.60 21.46
CA PHE A 299 -5.17 -12.29 20.81
C PHE A 299 -4.73 -13.39 19.82
N ALA A 300 -3.43 -13.71 19.75
CA ALA A 300 -2.87 -14.70 18.82
C ALA A 300 -3.29 -14.49 17.35
N VAL A 301 -3.27 -13.24 16.90
CA VAL A 301 -3.70 -12.84 15.55
C VAL A 301 -2.74 -13.38 14.49
N ASN A 302 -3.23 -14.24 13.60
CA ASN A 302 -2.47 -14.84 12.49
C ASN A 302 -2.98 -14.45 11.09
N VAL A 303 -4.13 -13.77 11.02
CA VAL A 303 -4.67 -13.10 9.83
C VAL A 303 -5.15 -11.69 10.22
N PRO A 304 -5.25 -10.72 9.30
CA PRO A 304 -5.86 -9.43 9.62
C PRO A 304 -7.20 -9.61 10.32
N SER A 305 -7.33 -9.09 11.54
CA SER A 305 -8.44 -9.40 12.43
C SER A 305 -9.00 -8.15 13.10
N VAL A 306 -10.30 -8.13 13.33
CA VAL A 306 -10.96 -7.16 14.20
C VAL A 306 -11.19 -7.79 15.57
N LEU A 307 -11.35 -6.96 16.59
CA LEU A 307 -11.83 -7.42 17.89
C LEU A 307 -13.31 -7.09 18.01
N VAL A 308 -14.10 -8.09 18.41
CA VAL A 308 -15.54 -7.95 18.63
C VAL A 308 -15.85 -8.23 20.09
N SER A 309 -16.65 -7.35 20.68
CA SER A 309 -17.06 -7.46 22.07
C SER A 309 -17.88 -8.74 22.25
N ARG A 310 -17.56 -9.47 23.31
CA ARG A 310 -18.35 -10.62 23.76
C ARG A 310 -19.70 -10.17 24.32
N GLU A 311 -19.76 -8.94 24.83
CA GLU A 311 -20.96 -8.27 25.30
C GLU A 311 -21.47 -7.28 24.23
N GLY A 312 -22.66 -7.53 23.66
CA GLY A 312 -23.30 -6.61 22.72
C GLY A 312 -22.76 -6.60 21.27
N GLY A 313 -21.63 -7.27 20.99
CA GLY A 313 -21.19 -7.53 19.61
C GLY A 313 -20.58 -6.35 18.83
N GLY A 314 -20.35 -5.21 19.47
CA GLY A 314 -19.67 -4.06 18.85
C GLY A 314 -18.20 -4.34 18.50
N ALA A 315 -17.65 -3.65 17.51
CA ALA A 315 -16.25 -3.77 17.13
C ALA A 315 -15.37 -2.76 17.87
N TRP A 316 -14.13 -3.14 18.16
CA TRP A 316 -13.17 -2.28 18.83
C TRP A 316 -12.52 -1.29 17.84
N SER A 317 -12.36 -0.05 18.29
CA SER A 317 -11.58 0.98 17.60
C SER A 317 -10.53 1.52 18.55
N TYR A 318 -9.28 1.59 18.08
CA TYR A 318 -8.18 2.24 18.80
C TYR A 318 -8.33 3.77 18.85
N ARG A 319 -9.11 4.33 17.92
CA ARG A 319 -9.41 5.77 17.81
C ARG A 319 -10.92 5.95 17.70
N PRO A 320 -11.68 5.67 18.77
CA PRO A 320 -13.14 5.79 18.72
C PRO A 320 -13.56 7.22 18.36
N GLY A 321 -14.54 7.35 17.47
CA GLY A 321 -15.00 8.63 16.91
C GLY A 321 -14.15 9.16 15.75
N LEU A 322 -12.97 8.59 15.49
CA LEU A 322 -12.20 8.85 14.26
C LEU A 322 -12.40 7.74 13.22
N TYR A 323 -12.51 6.49 13.65
CA TYR A 323 -12.79 5.34 12.80
C TYR A 323 -13.74 4.37 13.50
N ASP A 324 -14.60 3.69 12.73
CA ASP A 324 -15.56 2.71 13.27
C ASP A 324 -14.88 1.48 13.87
N VAL A 325 -13.79 1.01 13.25
CA VAL A 325 -13.11 -0.21 13.66
C VAL A 325 -11.61 -0.14 13.39
N SER A 326 -10.82 -0.77 14.26
CA SER A 326 -9.39 -0.99 14.03
C SER A 326 -9.08 -2.46 13.73
N VAL A 327 -8.22 -2.66 12.74
CA VAL A 327 -7.70 -3.96 12.33
C VAL A 327 -6.36 -4.19 13.00
N LEU A 328 -6.21 -5.37 13.58
CA LEU A 328 -4.93 -5.90 14.03
C LEU A 328 -4.33 -6.71 12.90
N LEU A 329 -3.14 -6.30 12.45
CA LEU A 329 -2.34 -7.10 11.53
C LEU A 329 -1.57 -8.15 12.33
N PRO A 330 -1.33 -9.34 11.76
CA PRO A 330 -0.48 -10.34 12.40
C PRO A 330 0.87 -9.71 12.78
N ALA A 331 1.26 -9.92 14.04
CA ALA A 331 2.61 -9.61 14.47
C ALA A 331 3.55 -10.44 13.58
N ALA A 332 4.55 -9.80 12.97
CA ALA A 332 5.47 -10.60 12.20
C ALA A 332 6.30 -11.50 13.14
N PRO A 333 6.76 -12.66 12.66
CA PRO A 333 7.47 -13.61 13.50
C PRO A 333 8.74 -12.96 14.06
N ALA A 334 9.07 -13.25 15.32
CA ALA A 334 10.35 -12.85 15.87
C ALA A 334 11.49 -13.51 15.07
N GLY A 335 12.19 -12.73 14.24
CA GLY A 335 13.34 -13.20 13.46
C GLY A 335 13.22 -12.97 11.95
N GLU A 336 13.83 -11.87 11.50
CA GLU A 336 14.69 -11.72 10.30
C GLU A 336 14.27 -12.18 8.90
N ALA A 337 13.10 -12.77 8.67
CA ALA A 337 12.69 -13.11 7.30
C ALA A 337 12.48 -11.82 6.48
N GLN A 338 13.42 -11.53 5.57
CA GLN A 338 13.34 -10.39 4.65
C GLN A 338 12.04 -10.40 3.83
N ARG A 339 11.47 -11.59 3.65
CA ARG A 339 10.24 -11.91 2.91
C ARG A 339 9.22 -12.61 3.84
N PRO A 340 8.30 -11.85 4.47
CA PRO A 340 7.29 -12.41 5.36
C PRO A 340 6.17 -13.21 4.66
N ASP A 341 5.59 -14.18 5.36
CA ASP A 341 4.58 -15.13 4.84
C ASP A 341 3.29 -14.50 4.31
N TRP A 342 2.93 -13.29 4.76
CA TRP A 342 1.74 -12.59 4.24
C TRP A 342 1.85 -12.25 2.75
N LEU A 343 3.05 -12.31 2.16
CA LEU A 343 3.27 -12.20 0.72
C LEU A 343 2.69 -13.39 -0.06
N SER A 344 2.32 -14.48 0.61
CA SER A 344 1.52 -15.57 0.03
C SER A 344 0.08 -15.15 -0.31
N LEU A 345 -0.39 -14.00 0.20
CA LEU A 345 -1.76 -13.50 0.02
C LEU A 345 -2.82 -14.55 0.35
N GLY A 346 -2.67 -15.22 1.49
CA GLY A 346 -3.58 -16.28 1.94
C GLY A 346 -3.48 -17.55 1.09
N GLY A 347 -2.28 -17.86 0.58
CA GLY A 347 -2.01 -19.04 -0.25
C GLY A 347 -2.30 -18.86 -1.75
N LYS A 348 -2.70 -17.66 -2.20
CA LYS A 348 -2.83 -17.34 -3.63
C LYS A 348 -1.49 -17.31 -4.36
N ARG A 349 -0.39 -17.09 -3.62
CA ARG A 349 0.98 -17.09 -4.10
C ARG A 349 1.81 -18.13 -3.36
N LEU A 350 2.75 -18.75 -4.09
CA LEU A 350 3.71 -19.72 -3.60
C LEU A 350 5.08 -19.06 -3.46
N ALA A 351 5.85 -19.46 -2.45
CA ALA A 351 7.27 -19.14 -2.39
C ALA A 351 8.02 -19.95 -3.44
N VAL A 352 8.62 -19.27 -4.42
CA VAL A 352 9.33 -19.83 -5.57
C VAL A 352 10.81 -19.50 -5.41
N ALA A 353 11.62 -20.55 -5.22
CA ALA A 353 13.07 -20.42 -5.24
C ALA A 353 13.52 -20.00 -6.65
N ILE A 354 14.38 -18.98 -6.72
CA ILE A 354 15.01 -18.53 -7.95
C ILE A 354 16.52 -18.60 -7.79
N ASP A 355 17.23 -18.94 -8.87
CA ASP A 355 18.69 -18.90 -8.88
C ASP A 355 19.17 -17.44 -9.01
N LEU A 356 19.67 -16.89 -7.89
CA LEU A 356 20.27 -15.56 -7.76
C LEU A 356 21.81 -15.58 -7.83
N THR A 357 22.44 -16.71 -8.17
CA THR A 357 23.91 -16.81 -8.30
C THR A 357 24.51 -15.72 -9.19
N PRO A 358 23.89 -15.35 -10.34
CA PRO A 358 24.39 -14.25 -11.17
C PRO A 358 24.44 -12.89 -10.44
N CYS A 359 23.64 -12.67 -9.41
CA CYS A 359 23.63 -11.41 -8.66
C CYS A 359 24.82 -11.25 -7.69
N LEU A 360 25.53 -12.33 -7.34
CA LEU A 360 26.54 -12.32 -6.26
C LEU A 360 27.69 -11.32 -6.49
N VAL A 361 28.03 -11.03 -7.74
CA VAL A 361 29.10 -10.09 -8.12
C VAL A 361 28.58 -8.78 -8.73
N HIS A 362 27.25 -8.58 -8.73
CA HIS A 362 26.58 -7.44 -9.35
C HIS A 362 25.62 -6.72 -8.39
N LEU A 363 25.94 -6.69 -7.09
CA LEU A 363 25.13 -6.02 -6.07
C LEU A 363 25.19 -4.48 -6.18
N PRO A 364 24.07 -3.76 -5.93
CA PRO A 364 22.71 -4.28 -5.75
C PRO A 364 22.17 -4.91 -7.04
N CYS A 365 21.39 -5.99 -6.92
CA CYS A 365 20.82 -6.72 -8.06
C CYS A 365 19.31 -6.87 -7.89
N LEU A 366 18.52 -6.58 -8.91
CA LEU A 366 17.06 -6.69 -8.88
C LEU A 366 16.61 -7.96 -9.61
N ALA A 367 15.82 -8.80 -8.94
CA ALA A 367 15.09 -9.90 -9.56
C ALA A 367 13.62 -9.50 -9.78
N GLU A 368 13.11 -9.66 -10.99
CA GLU A 368 11.72 -9.36 -11.34
C GLU A 368 11.04 -10.56 -12.01
N ALA A 369 9.82 -10.89 -11.60
CA ALA A 369 8.97 -11.84 -12.28
C ALA A 369 7.72 -11.14 -12.84
N ARG A 370 7.70 -10.97 -14.16
CA ARG A 370 6.61 -10.30 -14.89
C ARG A 370 5.71 -11.36 -15.55
N PRO A 371 4.38 -11.23 -15.52
CA PRO A 371 3.52 -12.17 -16.24
C PRO A 371 3.90 -12.28 -17.71
N ALA A 372 3.99 -13.50 -18.24
CA ALA A 372 4.46 -13.72 -19.60
C ALA A 372 3.53 -13.14 -20.68
N GLY A 373 2.25 -12.93 -20.35
CA GLY A 373 1.26 -12.33 -21.23
C GLY A 373 1.17 -10.80 -21.16
N GLU A 374 1.87 -10.15 -20.22
CA GLU A 374 1.91 -8.69 -20.10
C GLU A 374 3.15 -8.10 -20.79
N GLY A 375 3.10 -6.81 -21.14
CA GLY A 375 4.22 -6.10 -21.78
C GLY A 375 5.43 -5.89 -20.87
N ASP A 376 6.53 -5.39 -21.43
CA ASP A 376 7.75 -5.09 -20.67
C ASP A 376 7.57 -3.92 -19.69
N ASP A 377 6.56 -3.09 -19.91
CA ASP A 377 6.20 -1.93 -19.09
C ASP A 377 5.32 -2.26 -17.88
N ALA A 378 4.90 -3.53 -17.75
CA ALA A 378 4.08 -4.00 -16.64
C ALA A 378 4.72 -3.73 -15.27
N ILE A 379 3.97 -3.82 -14.19
CA ILE A 379 4.57 -3.95 -12.85
C ILE A 379 4.80 -5.44 -12.59
N PRO A 380 5.97 -5.90 -12.12
CA PRO A 380 6.18 -7.32 -11.79
C PRO A 380 5.11 -7.87 -10.83
N SER A 381 4.75 -9.14 -10.96
CA SER A 381 3.88 -9.81 -9.96
C SER A 381 4.58 -9.92 -8.61
N ASP A 382 5.90 -10.09 -8.65
CA ASP A 382 6.78 -9.90 -7.51
C ASP A 382 8.19 -9.51 -7.99
N GLN A 383 8.93 -8.89 -7.10
CA GLN A 383 10.33 -8.55 -7.30
C GLN A 383 11.08 -8.59 -5.98
N PHE A 384 12.40 -8.66 -6.05
CA PHE A 384 13.28 -8.61 -4.89
C PHE A 384 14.60 -7.96 -5.24
N LEU A 385 14.91 -6.85 -4.55
CA LEU A 385 16.21 -6.22 -4.59
C LEU A 385 17.16 -6.93 -3.62
N MET A 386 18.16 -7.63 -4.15
CA MET A 386 19.23 -8.26 -3.40
C MET A 386 20.34 -7.24 -3.10
N LEU A 387 20.67 -7.08 -1.82
CA LEU A 387 21.67 -6.12 -1.31
C LEU A 387 22.92 -6.81 -0.74
N ALA A 388 22.81 -8.08 -0.34
CA ALA A 388 23.92 -8.84 0.21
C ALA A 388 23.94 -10.29 -0.29
N ALA A 389 25.13 -10.89 -0.37
CA ALA A 389 25.29 -12.29 -0.79
C ALA A 389 24.53 -13.29 0.11
N SER A 390 24.32 -12.95 1.38
CA SER A 390 23.53 -13.74 2.33
C SER A 390 22.05 -13.86 1.95
N GLU A 391 21.57 -13.05 1.01
CA GLU A 391 20.18 -13.02 0.55
C GLU A 391 19.94 -13.87 -0.71
N ALA A 392 20.95 -14.61 -1.19
CA ALA A 392 20.91 -15.35 -2.46
C ALA A 392 19.86 -16.49 -2.50
N SER A 393 19.33 -16.90 -1.35
CA SER A 393 18.26 -17.89 -1.23
C SER A 393 16.86 -17.29 -1.11
N THR A 394 16.73 -15.96 -1.22
CA THR A 394 15.46 -15.27 -1.04
C THR A 394 14.47 -15.63 -2.16
N PRO A 395 13.26 -16.15 -1.83
CA PRO A 395 12.28 -16.53 -2.85
C PRO A 395 11.49 -15.33 -3.37
N LEU A 396 10.92 -15.48 -4.56
CA LEU A 396 9.79 -14.67 -5.01
C LEU A 396 8.46 -15.34 -4.61
N TYR A 397 7.41 -14.57 -4.43
CA TYR A 397 6.06 -15.03 -4.12
C TYR A 397 5.16 -14.82 -5.34
N LEU A 398 4.85 -15.91 -6.02
CA LEU A 398 4.16 -15.89 -7.32
C LEU A 398 2.92 -16.79 -7.30
N ALA A 399 1.87 -16.33 -7.96
CA ALA A 399 0.72 -17.19 -8.24
C ALA A 399 1.11 -18.27 -9.27
N PRO A 400 0.37 -19.38 -9.36
CA PRO A 400 0.50 -20.31 -10.48
C PRO A 400 0.36 -19.57 -11.83
N GLY A 401 1.28 -19.82 -12.75
CA GLY A 401 1.31 -19.11 -14.02
C GLY A 401 2.67 -19.12 -14.71
N LYS A 402 2.74 -18.42 -15.84
CA LYS A 402 3.96 -18.25 -16.65
C LYS A 402 4.50 -16.84 -16.52
N TYR A 403 5.80 -16.73 -16.35
CA TYR A 403 6.50 -15.49 -16.08
C TYR A 403 7.75 -15.34 -16.95
N ARG A 404 8.13 -14.09 -17.21
CA ARG A 404 9.47 -13.70 -17.63
C ARG A 404 10.24 -13.28 -16.37
N LEU A 405 11.26 -14.05 -16.01
CA LEU A 405 12.17 -13.74 -14.92
C LEU A 405 13.36 -12.95 -15.48
N ARG A 406 13.61 -11.77 -14.92
CA ARG A 406 14.78 -10.93 -15.25
C ARG A 406 15.62 -10.70 -14.00
N LEU A 407 16.93 -10.79 -14.16
CA LEU A 407 17.91 -10.30 -13.18
C LEU A 407 18.58 -9.07 -13.77
N VAL A 408 18.61 -7.98 -13.01
CA VAL A 408 19.11 -6.67 -13.45
C VAL A 408 20.23 -6.24 -12.52
N GLY A 409 21.39 -5.91 -13.10
CA GLY A 409 22.57 -5.49 -12.36
C GLY A 409 22.49 -4.05 -11.86
N ALA A 410 23.46 -3.67 -11.02
CA ALA A 410 23.52 -2.36 -10.40
C ALA A 410 23.61 -1.17 -11.38
N ASP A 411 23.91 -1.40 -12.66
CA ASP A 411 23.91 -0.39 -13.74
C ASP A 411 22.52 -0.21 -14.39
N GLY A 412 21.60 -1.15 -14.18
CA GLY A 412 20.32 -1.25 -14.87
C GLY A 412 20.33 -2.19 -16.07
N GLY A 413 21.46 -2.83 -16.36
CA GLY A 413 21.62 -3.78 -17.47
C GLY A 413 21.09 -5.18 -17.12
N PRO A 414 20.54 -5.93 -18.10
CA PRO A 414 20.11 -7.30 -17.87
C PRO A 414 21.32 -8.22 -17.64
N LEU A 415 21.26 -9.03 -16.59
CA LEU A 415 22.22 -10.11 -16.32
C LEU A 415 21.68 -11.45 -16.83
N VAL A 416 20.39 -11.69 -16.63
CA VAL A 416 19.69 -12.91 -17.04
C VAL A 416 18.27 -12.57 -17.46
N GLU A 417 17.78 -13.23 -18.51
CA GLU A 417 16.36 -13.28 -18.85
C GLU A 417 15.98 -14.73 -19.19
N ARG A 418 14.96 -15.26 -18.53
CA ARG A 418 14.47 -16.63 -18.77
C ARG A 418 12.99 -16.77 -18.47
N SER A 419 12.34 -17.77 -19.07
CA SER A 419 10.97 -18.15 -18.69
C SER A 419 10.97 -18.86 -17.34
N LEU A 420 9.91 -18.62 -16.56
CA LEU A 420 9.63 -19.28 -15.29
C LEU A 420 8.18 -19.75 -15.29
N GLU A 421 7.94 -21.01 -14.93
CA GLU A 421 6.61 -21.58 -14.77
C GLU A 421 6.38 -21.97 -13.31
N VAL A 422 5.30 -21.48 -12.74
CA VAL A 422 4.87 -21.78 -11.38
C VAL A 422 3.69 -22.74 -11.47
N PRO A 423 3.83 -23.99 -11.03
CA PRO A 423 2.78 -24.98 -11.18
C PRO A 423 1.56 -24.63 -10.32
N SER A 424 0.37 -25.00 -10.80
CA SER A 424 -0.80 -25.03 -9.93
C SER A 424 -0.61 -26.10 -8.86
N PRO A 425 -0.95 -25.84 -7.58
CA PRO A 425 -0.92 -26.88 -6.57
C PRO A 425 -1.79 -28.04 -7.06
N SER A 426 -1.18 -29.22 -7.22
CA SER A 426 -1.90 -30.41 -7.67
C SER A 426 -3.07 -30.64 -6.71
N THR A 427 -4.29 -30.76 -7.25
CA THR A 427 -5.43 -31.30 -6.51
C THR A 427 -5.11 -32.76 -6.24
N THR A 428 -4.38 -33.03 -5.17
CA THR A 428 -4.18 -34.39 -4.70
C THR A 428 -5.54 -34.87 -4.24
N THR A 429 -6.21 -35.60 -5.13
CA THR A 429 -7.38 -36.40 -4.80
C THR A 429 -6.93 -37.30 -3.68
N SER A 430 -7.41 -37.03 -2.46
CA SER A 430 -7.38 -38.00 -1.37
C SER A 430 -8.13 -39.22 -1.90
N SER A 431 -7.39 -40.22 -2.42
CA SER A 431 -7.98 -41.53 -2.61
C SER A 431 -8.26 -42.03 -1.21
N ALA A 432 -9.50 -41.88 -0.78
CA ALA A 432 -10.03 -42.58 0.36
C ALA A 432 -9.74 -44.07 0.14
N ARG A 433 -8.74 -44.60 0.84
CA ARG A 433 -8.74 -46.03 1.14
C ARG A 433 -9.95 -46.24 2.02
N THR A 434 -10.92 -46.95 1.48
CA THR A 434 -12.06 -47.48 2.21
C THR A 434 -12.01 -48.99 2.05
N PRO A 435 -12.48 -49.73 3.05
CA PRO A 435 -11.78 -50.16 4.26
C PRO A 435 -10.91 -51.40 4.03
#